data_AF-A0A7Y5Q073-F1
#
_entry.id   AF-A0A7Y5Q073-F1
#
_cell.length_a   1.000
_cell.length_b   1.000
_cell.length_c   1.000
_cell.angle_alpha   90.00
_cell.angle_beta   90.00
_cell.angle_gamma   90.00
#
_symmetry.space_group_name_H-M   'P 1'
#
loop_
_entity.id
_entity.type
_entity.pdbx_description
1 polymer ?
#
loop_
_entity_poly.entity_id
_entity_poly.type
_entity_poly.pdbx_seq_one_letter_code
_entity_poly.pdbx_strand_id
1 'polypeptide(L)'
;RECPLGSGAGYGVPLPLDREFVARELGFDRPVEPVTHVQHSRGRAELAHVTALEAVALDIGKLASDLWLYSTSEFGFVKLPTAFTTGSSLMPHKRNPDAIELARAHARTISSERAALLELVRDLPSGYHRDFQLLKPPLFRAHDTAVAMLALLPRLVDALEFDVEALQAACADPKLAATQRALEKVKAGVPFRDAYREEAQK
;
A
#
# COMPACT_ATOMS: atom_id res chain seq x y z
N ARG A 1 2.43 -6.18 -23.93
CA ARG A 1 1.24 -5.30 -24.00
C ARG A 1 0.52 -5.59 -25.31
N GLU A 2 -0.77 -5.93 -25.26
CA GLU A 2 -1.54 -6.32 -26.46
C GLU A 2 -2.52 -5.21 -26.88
N CYS A 3 -2.68 -4.97 -28.18
CA CYS A 3 -3.54 -3.93 -28.75
C CYS A 3 -4.99 -4.43 -28.92
N PRO A 4 -5.99 -3.79 -28.28
CA PRO A 4 -7.39 -4.17 -28.43
C PRO A 4 -8.03 -3.61 -29.70
N LEU A 5 -7.40 -2.64 -30.38
CA LEU A 5 -7.99 -1.97 -31.53
C LEU A 5 -8.14 -2.94 -32.72
N GLY A 6 -9.26 -2.85 -33.42
CA GLY A 6 -9.65 -3.80 -34.48
C GLY A 6 -10.39 -5.04 -34.00
N SER A 7 -10.72 -5.16 -32.70
CA SER A 7 -11.57 -6.25 -32.18
C SER A 7 -13.07 -6.05 -32.43
N GLY A 8 -13.49 -4.89 -32.94
CA GLY A 8 -14.89 -4.52 -33.07
C GLY A 8 -15.65 -4.63 -31.74
N ALA A 9 -16.87 -5.16 -31.80
CA ALA A 9 -17.67 -5.47 -30.61
C ALA A 9 -17.24 -6.77 -29.89
N GLY A 10 -15.95 -7.15 -29.96
CA GLY A 10 -15.40 -8.37 -29.37
C GLY A 10 -15.37 -9.58 -30.31
N TYR A 11 -15.73 -9.40 -31.59
CA TYR A 11 -15.84 -10.47 -32.57
C TYR A 11 -15.04 -10.22 -33.85
N GLY A 12 -14.15 -9.23 -33.82
CA GLY A 12 -13.40 -8.76 -34.99
C GLY A 12 -14.21 -7.77 -35.83
N VAL A 13 -13.60 -7.32 -36.93
CA VAL A 13 -14.21 -6.42 -37.92
C VAL A 13 -14.13 -7.10 -39.28
N PRO A 14 -15.21 -7.16 -40.08
CA PRO A 14 -15.21 -7.77 -41.40
C PRO A 14 -14.60 -6.85 -42.47
N LEU A 15 -13.47 -6.23 -42.15
CA LEU A 15 -12.68 -5.37 -43.04
C LEU A 15 -11.23 -5.85 -42.99
N PRO A 16 -10.45 -5.69 -44.08
CA PRO A 16 -9.04 -6.09 -44.12
C PRO A 16 -8.16 -5.08 -43.36
N LEU A 17 -8.35 -4.99 -42.04
CA LEU A 17 -7.59 -4.09 -41.18
C LEU A 17 -6.21 -4.70 -40.86
N ASP A 18 -5.15 -3.94 -41.07
CA ASP A 18 -3.82 -4.30 -40.59
C ASP A 18 -3.69 -4.00 -39.09
N ARG A 19 -4.11 -4.96 -38.25
CA ARG A 19 -4.06 -4.85 -36.79
C ARG A 19 -2.62 -4.82 -36.27
N GLU A 20 -1.69 -5.45 -36.97
CA GLU A 20 -0.27 -5.44 -36.61
C GLU A 20 0.35 -4.06 -36.80
N PHE A 21 0.05 -3.40 -37.92
CA PHE A 21 0.42 -2.00 -38.15
C PHE A 21 -0.12 -1.11 -37.02
N VAL A 22 -1.41 -1.20 -36.71
CA VAL A 22 -2.04 -0.40 -35.65
C VAL A 22 -1.42 -0.68 -34.27
N ALA A 23 -1.11 -1.94 -33.96
CA ALA A 23 -0.43 -2.30 -32.71
C ALA A 23 0.94 -1.63 -32.61
N ARG A 24 1.76 -1.68 -33.67
CA ARG A 24 3.07 -1.03 -33.72
C ARG A 24 2.99 0.49 -33.58
N GLU A 25 2.09 1.14 -34.31
CA GLU A 25 1.91 2.59 -34.26
C GLU A 25 1.47 3.09 -32.87
N LEU A 26 0.70 2.29 -32.14
CA LEU A 26 0.26 2.61 -30.78
C LEU A 26 1.25 2.13 -29.68
N GLY A 27 2.39 1.53 -30.06
CA GLY A 27 3.42 1.07 -29.11
C GLY A 27 3.05 -0.20 -28.33
N PHE A 28 2.13 -1.01 -28.86
CA PHE A 28 1.85 -2.36 -28.36
C PHE A 28 2.75 -3.40 -29.06
N ASP A 29 2.91 -4.56 -28.42
CA ASP A 29 3.81 -5.60 -28.94
C ASP A 29 3.13 -6.44 -30.04
N ARG A 30 1.80 -6.60 -29.95
CA ARG A 30 0.96 -7.36 -30.90
C ARG A 30 -0.53 -7.09 -30.67
N PRO A 31 -1.44 -7.45 -31.60
CA PRO A 31 -2.88 -7.46 -31.36
C PRO A 31 -3.30 -8.49 -30.30
N VAL A 32 -4.44 -8.25 -29.64
CA VAL A 32 -5.10 -9.25 -28.79
C VAL A 32 -5.66 -10.40 -29.64
N GLU A 33 -5.35 -11.65 -29.29
CA GLU A 33 -5.88 -12.84 -29.94
C GLU A 33 -6.17 -13.92 -28.87
N PRO A 34 -7.39 -14.51 -28.80
CA PRO A 34 -8.55 -14.23 -29.65
C PRO A 34 -9.19 -12.85 -29.38
N VAL A 35 -9.82 -12.25 -30.40
CA VAL A 35 -10.47 -10.92 -30.32
C VAL A 35 -11.52 -10.79 -29.20
N THR A 36 -12.15 -11.90 -28.79
CA THR A 36 -13.11 -11.96 -27.67
C THR A 36 -12.45 -11.63 -26.34
N HIS A 37 -11.14 -11.86 -26.20
CA HIS A 37 -10.41 -11.59 -24.97
C HIS A 37 -10.46 -10.10 -24.58
N VAL A 38 -10.59 -9.17 -25.53
CA VAL A 38 -10.71 -7.72 -25.26
C VAL A 38 -11.88 -7.39 -24.34
N GLN A 39 -12.99 -8.12 -24.44
CA GLN A 39 -14.14 -7.93 -23.57
C GLN A 39 -14.01 -8.71 -22.27
N HIS A 40 -13.52 -9.96 -22.33
CA HIS A 40 -13.35 -10.81 -21.13
C HIS A 40 -12.25 -10.34 -20.17
N SER A 41 -11.31 -9.51 -20.63
CA SER A 41 -10.24 -8.97 -19.80
C SER A 41 -10.62 -7.69 -19.07
N ARG A 42 -11.74 -7.05 -19.42
CA ARG A 42 -12.20 -5.81 -18.76
C ARG A 42 -12.44 -6.05 -17.27
N GLY A 43 -11.94 -5.14 -16.45
CA GLY A 43 -12.00 -5.28 -15.00
C GLY A 43 -10.83 -6.04 -14.38
N ARG A 44 -10.18 -6.96 -15.13
CA ARG A 44 -9.02 -7.71 -14.62
C ARG A 44 -7.79 -6.81 -14.48
N ALA A 45 -7.51 -6.00 -15.49
CA ALA A 45 -6.37 -5.10 -15.48
C ALA A 45 -6.53 -4.00 -14.42
N GLU A 46 -7.72 -3.43 -14.31
CA GLU A 46 -8.07 -2.43 -13.30
C GLU A 46 -7.95 -3.00 -11.89
N LEU A 47 -8.49 -4.19 -11.65
CA LEU A 47 -8.38 -4.88 -10.36
C LEU A 47 -6.92 -5.21 -10.02
N ALA A 48 -6.15 -5.73 -10.97
CA ALA A 48 -4.73 -6.05 -10.76
C ALA A 48 -3.92 -4.78 -10.42
N HIS A 49 -4.16 -3.68 -11.14
CA HIS A 49 -3.53 -2.38 -10.87
C HIS A 49 -3.85 -1.90 -9.45
N VAL A 50 -5.12 -1.83 -9.07
CA VAL A 50 -5.51 -1.36 -7.74
C VAL A 50 -5.07 -2.32 -6.63
N THR A 51 -4.98 -3.62 -6.90
CA THR A 51 -4.42 -4.60 -5.95
C THR A 51 -2.93 -4.33 -5.69
N ALA A 52 -2.15 -4.01 -6.72
CA ALA A 52 -0.75 -3.62 -6.55
C ALA A 52 -0.63 -2.31 -5.76
N LEU A 53 -1.49 -1.32 -6.02
CA LEU A 53 -1.53 -0.08 -5.24
C LEU A 53 -1.92 -0.32 -3.78
N GLU A 54 -2.88 -1.22 -3.51
CA GLU A 54 -3.29 -1.56 -2.15
C GLU A 54 -2.12 -2.13 -1.35
N ALA A 55 -1.33 -3.04 -1.93
CA ALA A 55 -0.17 -3.60 -1.23
C ALA A 55 0.80 -2.52 -0.75
N VAL A 56 1.14 -1.57 -1.63
CA VAL A 56 1.99 -0.42 -1.28
C VAL A 56 1.31 0.48 -0.23
N ALA A 57 0.01 0.74 -0.40
CA ALA A 57 -0.73 1.60 0.51
C ALA A 57 -0.83 1.02 1.92
N LEU A 58 -0.91 -0.31 2.06
CA LEU A 58 -0.91 -1.01 3.35
C LEU A 58 0.43 -0.83 4.09
N ASP A 59 1.57 -0.91 3.39
CA ASP A 59 2.89 -0.63 3.98
C ASP A 59 2.98 0.82 4.47
N ILE A 60 2.51 1.77 3.67
CA ILE A 60 2.46 3.19 4.06
C ILE A 60 1.52 3.40 5.24
N GLY A 61 0.35 2.74 5.25
CA GLY A 61 -0.61 2.83 6.34
C GLY A 61 -0.08 2.27 7.66
N LYS A 62 0.74 1.21 7.60
CA LYS A 62 1.45 0.68 8.77
C LYS A 62 2.49 1.66 9.30
N LEU A 63 3.36 2.17 8.42
CA LEU A 63 4.33 3.20 8.79
C LEU A 63 3.66 4.43 9.41
N ALA A 64 2.57 4.91 8.81
CA ALA A 64 1.80 6.03 9.35
C ALA A 64 1.19 5.73 10.73
N SER A 65 0.80 4.47 10.98
CA SER A 65 0.30 4.05 12.30
C SER A 65 1.41 4.03 13.35
N ASP A 66 2.59 3.53 12.99
CA ASP A 66 3.75 3.51 13.87
C ASP A 66 4.23 4.93 14.18
N LEU A 67 4.36 5.79 13.17
CA LEU A 67 4.74 7.20 13.36
C LEU A 67 3.72 7.95 14.23
N TRP A 68 2.43 7.67 14.06
CA TRP A 68 1.39 8.27 14.90
C TRP A 68 1.59 7.86 16.36
N LEU A 69 1.74 6.56 16.63
CA LEU A 69 1.94 6.03 17.98
C LEU A 69 3.23 6.56 18.61
N TYR A 70 4.32 6.55 17.86
CA TYR A 70 5.63 6.99 18.32
C TYR A 70 5.70 8.51 18.56
N SER A 71 4.82 9.28 17.92
CA SER A 71 4.73 10.73 18.11
C SER A 71 3.86 11.15 19.29
N THR A 72 3.15 10.23 19.96
CA THR A 72 2.33 10.61 21.12
C THR A 72 3.20 11.00 22.31
N SER A 73 2.64 11.77 23.24
CA SER A 73 3.36 12.23 24.43
C SER A 73 3.84 11.09 25.34
N GLU A 74 3.17 9.94 25.31
CA GLU A 74 3.51 8.76 26.11
C GLU A 74 4.76 8.04 25.58
N PHE A 75 5.02 8.12 24.27
CA PHE A 75 6.18 7.50 23.63
C PHE A 75 7.27 8.52 23.33
N GLY A 76 6.95 9.58 22.57
CA GLY A 76 7.88 10.66 22.25
C GLY A 76 9.11 10.23 21.44
N PHE A 77 9.07 9.09 20.76
CA PHE A 77 10.23 8.52 20.06
C PHE A 77 10.55 9.24 18.75
N VAL A 78 9.53 9.80 18.10
CA VAL A 78 9.68 10.51 16.83
C VAL A 78 9.07 11.90 16.94
N LYS A 79 9.71 12.85 16.27
CA LYS A 79 9.21 14.20 16.12
C LYS A 79 8.96 14.46 14.64
N LEU A 80 7.69 14.70 14.33
CA LEU A 80 7.26 14.98 12.97
C LEU A 80 7.71 16.39 12.55
N PRO A 81 8.14 16.57 11.29
CA PRO A 81 8.51 17.87 10.77
C PRO A 81 7.30 18.81 10.75
N THR A 82 7.52 20.08 11.08
CA THR A 82 6.44 21.08 11.20
C THR A 82 5.60 21.21 9.93
N ALA A 83 6.21 21.06 8.75
CA ALA A 83 5.53 21.09 7.45
C ALA A 83 4.50 19.94 7.26
N PHE A 84 4.54 18.90 8.08
CA PHE A 84 3.65 17.74 8.04
C PHE A 84 2.70 17.67 9.25
N THR A 85 2.68 18.73 10.07
CA THR A 85 1.80 18.83 11.24
C THR A 85 0.98 20.11 11.18
N THR A 86 -0.23 20.10 11.74
CA THR A 86 -0.98 21.35 11.94
C THR A 86 -1.00 21.76 13.40
N GLY A 87 -1.33 23.03 13.66
CA GLY A 87 -1.56 23.54 15.01
C GLY A 87 -3.02 23.44 15.46
N SER A 88 -3.27 23.66 16.74
CA SER A 88 -4.62 23.91 17.25
C SER A 88 -4.83 25.42 17.42
N SER A 89 -6.03 25.90 17.07
CA SER A 89 -6.44 27.29 17.33
C SER A 89 -6.60 27.60 18.82
N LEU A 90 -6.89 26.58 19.65
CA LEU A 90 -7.08 26.71 21.10
C LEU A 90 -5.82 26.41 21.91
N MET A 91 -4.99 25.47 21.43
CA MET A 91 -3.80 24.99 22.15
C MET A 91 -2.52 25.34 21.37
N PRO A 92 -1.80 26.42 21.74
CA PRO A 92 -0.66 26.93 20.97
C PRO A 92 0.49 25.94 20.77
N HIS A 93 0.69 25.06 21.77
CA HIS A 93 1.75 24.05 21.79
C HIS A 93 1.37 22.76 21.04
N LYS A 94 0.08 22.53 20.76
CA LYS A 94 -0.37 21.28 20.13
C LYS A 94 0.09 21.24 18.67
N ARG A 95 0.68 20.11 18.28
CA ARG A 95 1.01 19.76 16.90
C ARG A 95 0.29 18.46 16.57
N ASN A 96 -0.61 18.51 15.61
CA ASN A 96 -1.41 17.37 15.18
C ASN A 96 -0.70 16.65 14.02
N PRO A 97 -0.61 15.32 14.04
CA PRO A 97 0.04 14.53 13.00
C PRO A 97 -0.86 14.31 11.76
N ASP A 98 -1.57 15.34 11.28
CA ASP A 98 -2.67 15.15 10.32
C ASP A 98 -2.22 14.51 9.00
N ALA A 99 -1.01 14.82 8.52
CA ALA A 99 -0.49 14.27 7.28
C ALA A 99 -0.38 12.74 7.34
N ILE A 100 0.09 12.18 8.46
CA ILE A 100 0.19 10.73 8.63
C ILE A 100 -1.16 10.10 9.01
N GLU A 101 -2.04 10.83 9.72
CA GLU A 101 -3.41 10.36 9.96
C GLU A 101 -4.19 10.20 8.65
N LEU A 102 -4.07 11.18 7.74
CA LEU A 102 -4.65 11.12 6.41
C LEU A 102 -4.00 10.04 5.55
N ALA A 103 -2.67 9.87 5.58
CA ALA A 103 -2.02 8.76 4.87
C ALA A 103 -2.57 7.40 5.31
N ARG A 104 -2.77 7.20 6.63
CA ARG A 104 -3.40 6.00 7.18
C ARG A 104 -4.85 5.82 6.73
N ALA A 105 -5.63 6.90 6.62
CA ALA A 105 -7.00 6.83 6.11
C ALA A 105 -7.03 6.52 4.60
N HIS A 106 -6.17 7.15 3.81
CA HIS A 106 -6.04 6.96 2.36
C HIS A 106 -5.66 5.53 1.99
N ALA A 107 -4.83 4.85 2.80
CA ALA A 107 -4.57 3.42 2.63
C ALA A 107 -5.87 2.59 2.63
N ARG A 108 -6.80 2.91 3.53
CA ARG A 108 -8.11 2.23 3.63
C ARG A 108 -9.04 2.61 2.48
N THR A 109 -8.94 3.85 1.98
CA THR A 109 -9.68 4.27 0.78
C THR A 109 -9.31 3.39 -0.42
N ILE A 110 -8.02 3.12 -0.65
CA ILE A 110 -7.58 2.26 -1.76
C ILE A 110 -8.15 0.84 -1.62
N SER A 111 -8.14 0.27 -0.41
CA SER A 111 -8.80 -1.03 -0.15
C SER A 111 -10.30 -1.01 -0.48
N SER A 112 -11.00 0.07 -0.12
CA SER A 112 -12.41 0.24 -0.45
C SER A 112 -12.65 0.32 -1.96
N GLU A 113 -11.81 1.03 -2.70
CA GLU A 113 -11.92 1.12 -4.16
C GLU A 113 -11.62 -0.22 -4.84
N ARG A 114 -10.67 -0.99 -4.31
CA ARG A 114 -10.41 -2.36 -4.78
C ARG A 114 -11.63 -3.25 -4.58
N ALA A 115 -12.27 -3.18 -3.40
CA ALA A 115 -13.48 -3.93 -3.11
C ALA A 115 -14.60 -3.52 -4.08
N ALA A 116 -14.82 -2.22 -4.30
CA ALA A 116 -15.79 -1.74 -5.27
C ALA A 116 -15.53 -2.26 -6.69
N LEU A 117 -14.27 -2.25 -7.15
CA LEU A 117 -13.89 -2.83 -8.46
C LEU A 117 -14.18 -4.32 -8.54
N LEU A 118 -13.85 -5.08 -7.50
CA LEU A 118 -14.12 -6.52 -7.44
C LEU A 118 -15.62 -6.80 -7.55
N GLU A 119 -16.44 -6.05 -6.82
CA GLU A 119 -17.90 -6.21 -6.83
C GLU A 119 -18.50 -5.86 -8.19
N LEU A 120 -18.00 -4.82 -8.86
CA LEU A 120 -18.48 -4.39 -10.18
C LEU A 120 -18.23 -5.41 -11.30
N VAL A 121 -17.25 -6.29 -11.14
CA VAL A 121 -16.88 -7.31 -12.14
C VAL A 121 -17.36 -8.71 -11.77
N ARG A 122 -17.90 -8.87 -10.56
CA ARG A 122 -18.35 -10.16 -10.05
C ARG A 122 -19.57 -10.65 -10.83
N ASP A 123 -19.57 -11.94 -11.15
CA ASP A 123 -20.69 -12.65 -11.80
C ASP A 123 -21.14 -12.11 -13.16
N LEU A 124 -20.32 -11.26 -13.81
CA LEU A 124 -20.61 -10.81 -15.18
C LEU A 124 -20.39 -11.95 -16.19
N PRO A 125 -21.36 -12.20 -17.10
CA PRO A 125 -21.17 -13.17 -18.16
C PRO A 125 -20.17 -12.68 -19.22
N SER A 126 -19.82 -13.56 -20.14
CA SER A 126 -18.95 -13.23 -21.28
C SER A 126 -19.48 -12.04 -22.11
N GLY A 127 -18.58 -11.17 -22.56
CA GLY A 127 -18.89 -10.05 -23.45
C GLY A 127 -18.75 -8.69 -22.78
N TYR A 128 -19.20 -7.64 -23.47
CA TYR A 128 -19.23 -6.28 -22.93
C TYR A 128 -20.54 -6.01 -22.18
N HIS A 129 -20.42 -5.49 -20.96
CA HIS A 129 -21.55 -4.99 -20.16
C HIS A 129 -21.40 -3.51 -19.87
N ARG A 130 -22.53 -2.82 -19.70
CA ARG A 130 -22.51 -1.37 -19.44
C ARG A 130 -21.92 -1.05 -18.06
N ASP A 131 -21.96 -2.02 -17.14
CA ASP A 131 -21.33 -2.05 -15.82
C ASP A 131 -19.85 -1.65 -15.87
N PHE A 132 -19.13 -2.06 -16.93
CA PHE A 132 -17.73 -1.69 -17.13
C PHE A 132 -17.48 -0.18 -17.25
N GLN A 133 -18.52 0.62 -17.48
CA GLN A 133 -18.40 2.08 -17.43
C GLN A 133 -18.03 2.56 -16.01
N LEU A 134 -18.52 1.88 -14.97
CA LEU A 134 -18.34 2.22 -13.56
C LEU A 134 -16.97 1.79 -12.99
N LEU A 135 -16.12 1.12 -13.77
CA LEU A 135 -14.76 0.77 -13.33
C LEU A 135 -13.81 1.98 -13.24
N LYS A 136 -14.05 3.02 -14.05
CA LYS A 136 -13.10 4.16 -14.15
C LYS A 136 -13.05 5.00 -12.87
N PRO A 137 -14.19 5.39 -12.25
CA PRO A 137 -14.15 6.18 -11.02
C PRO A 137 -13.33 5.54 -9.89
N PRO A 138 -13.56 4.26 -9.48
CA PRO A 138 -12.76 3.66 -8.41
C PRO A 138 -11.30 3.44 -8.82
N LEU A 139 -11.04 3.10 -10.10
CA LEU A 139 -9.67 3.00 -10.62
C LEU A 139 -8.89 4.31 -10.45
N PHE A 140 -9.45 5.43 -10.90
CA PHE A 140 -8.76 6.72 -10.86
C PHE A 140 -8.63 7.23 -9.43
N ARG A 141 -9.67 7.11 -8.59
CA ARG A 141 -9.57 7.50 -7.18
C ARG A 141 -8.47 6.72 -6.45
N ALA A 142 -8.38 5.41 -6.66
CA ALA A 142 -7.31 4.60 -6.08
C ALA A 142 -5.93 5.02 -6.59
N HIS A 143 -5.79 5.25 -7.90
CA HIS A 143 -4.54 5.68 -8.50
C HIS A 143 -4.07 7.04 -7.98
N ASP A 144 -4.95 8.05 -8.02
CA ASP A 144 -4.62 9.42 -7.61
C ASP A 144 -4.27 9.47 -6.11
N THR A 145 -5.02 8.71 -5.29
CA THR A 145 -4.73 8.59 -3.86
C THR A 145 -3.36 7.96 -3.62
N ALA A 146 -3.03 6.87 -4.32
CA ALA A 146 -1.74 6.20 -4.17
C ALA A 146 -0.57 7.10 -4.61
N VAL A 147 -0.73 7.82 -5.73
CA VAL A 147 0.27 8.79 -6.21
C VAL A 147 0.49 9.91 -5.19
N ALA A 148 -0.59 10.45 -4.61
CA ALA A 148 -0.48 11.49 -3.59
C ALA A 148 0.25 10.99 -2.33
N MET A 149 -0.05 9.77 -1.87
CA MET A 149 0.65 9.15 -0.73
C MET A 149 2.15 8.96 -1.01
N LEU A 150 2.49 8.44 -2.19
CA LEU A 150 3.87 8.19 -2.59
C LEU A 150 4.67 9.48 -2.80
N ALA A 151 4.04 10.56 -3.26
CA ALA A 151 4.70 11.85 -3.42
C ALA A 151 5.07 12.51 -2.08
N LEU A 152 4.28 12.26 -1.03
CA LEU A 152 4.49 12.83 0.30
C LEU A 152 5.59 12.09 1.09
N LEU A 153 5.64 10.77 0.94
CA LEU A 153 6.39 9.89 1.83
C LEU A 153 7.90 10.15 1.90
N PRO A 154 8.65 10.34 0.79
CA PRO A 154 10.09 10.56 0.84
C PRO A 154 10.45 11.79 1.67
N ARG A 155 9.72 12.89 1.45
CA ARG A 155 9.96 14.16 2.16
C ARG A 155 9.64 14.08 3.64
N LEU A 156 8.66 13.25 4.03
CA LEU A 156 8.34 12.98 5.43
C LEU A 156 9.47 12.22 6.11
N VAL A 157 9.94 11.13 5.48
CA VAL A 157 10.99 10.26 6.02
C VAL A 157 12.31 11.01 6.12
N ASP A 158 12.69 11.79 5.10
CA ASP A 158 13.94 12.56 5.07
C ASP A 158 14.02 13.62 6.19
N ALA A 159 12.87 14.13 6.64
CA ALA A 159 12.79 15.20 7.64
C ALA A 159 12.41 14.69 9.04
N LEU A 160 12.24 13.38 9.22
CA LEU A 160 11.84 12.78 10.49
C LEU A 160 12.98 12.85 11.50
N GLU A 161 12.70 13.36 12.70
CA GLU A 161 13.65 13.40 13.82
C GLU A 161 13.32 12.28 14.82
N PHE A 162 14.36 11.66 15.38
CA PHE A 162 14.23 10.63 16.42
C PHE A 162 14.78 11.16 17.74
N ASP A 163 14.06 10.91 18.84
CA ASP A 163 14.56 11.16 20.18
C ASP A 163 15.35 9.93 20.66
N VAL A 164 16.68 10.00 20.49
CA VAL A 164 17.58 8.90 20.83
C VAL A 164 17.59 8.63 22.34
N GLU A 165 17.41 9.65 23.17
CA GLU A 165 17.41 9.48 24.63
C GLU A 165 16.13 8.75 25.08
N ALA A 166 14.96 9.17 24.56
CA ALA A 166 13.70 8.50 24.83
C ALA A 166 13.71 7.03 24.37
N LEU A 167 14.26 6.77 23.18
CA LEU A 167 14.44 5.41 22.65
C LEU A 167 15.35 4.56 23.54
N GLN A 168 16.49 5.09 23.96
CA GLN A 168 17.43 4.39 24.86
C GLN A 168 16.78 4.08 26.21
N ALA A 169 16.04 5.03 26.78
CA ALA A 169 15.30 4.83 28.03
C ALA A 169 14.24 3.74 27.90
N ALA A 170 13.50 3.69 26.80
CA ALA A 170 12.51 2.65 26.53
C ALA A 170 13.15 1.25 26.38
N CYS A 171 14.40 1.18 25.93
CA CYS A 171 15.17 -0.06 25.82
C CYS A 171 15.99 -0.42 27.08
N ALA A 172 15.89 0.36 28.17
CA ALA A 172 16.72 0.17 29.36
C ALA A 172 16.28 -1.00 30.25
N ASP A 173 15.07 -1.57 30.05
CA ASP A 173 14.60 -2.70 30.85
C ASP A 173 15.51 -3.93 30.65
N PRO A 174 16.23 -4.39 31.68
CA PRO A 174 17.12 -5.55 31.59
C PRO A 174 16.41 -6.84 31.15
N LYS A 175 15.08 -6.92 31.28
CA LYS A 175 14.28 -8.06 30.81
C LYS A 175 14.27 -8.19 29.30
N LEU A 176 14.44 -7.09 28.55
CA LEU A 176 14.55 -7.13 27.09
C LEU A 176 15.76 -7.96 26.62
N ALA A 177 16.81 -8.06 27.43
CA ALA A 177 17.99 -8.87 27.15
C ALA A 177 17.89 -10.33 27.63
N ALA A 178 16.77 -10.77 28.22
CA ALA A 178 16.62 -12.12 28.76
C ALA A 178 16.82 -13.22 27.71
N THR A 179 16.28 -13.03 26.51
CA THR A 179 16.47 -13.98 25.40
C THR A 179 17.93 -14.09 24.99
N GLN A 180 18.65 -12.96 24.90
CA GLN A 180 20.07 -12.95 24.56
C GLN A 180 20.89 -13.73 25.61
N ARG A 181 20.64 -13.50 26.91
CA ARG A 181 21.31 -14.23 28.00
C ARG A 181 21.01 -15.72 27.98
N ALA A 182 19.77 -16.11 27.69
CA ALA A 182 19.42 -17.53 27.54
C ALA A 182 20.17 -18.18 26.36
N LEU A 183 20.28 -17.49 25.23
CA LEU A 183 21.03 -17.97 24.05
C LEU A 183 22.55 -18.05 24.31
N GLU A 184 23.11 -17.16 25.13
CA GLU A 184 24.52 -17.24 25.56
C GLU A 184 24.80 -18.50 26.39
N LYS A 185 23.91 -18.85 27.32
CA LYS A 185 24.02 -20.12 28.08
C LYS A 185 23.91 -21.35 27.19
N VAL A 186 23.05 -21.30 26.17
CA VAL A 186 22.91 -22.38 25.18
C VAL A 186 24.20 -22.56 24.39
N LYS A 187 24.82 -21.46 23.96
CA LYS A 187 26.15 -21.50 23.32
C LYS A 187 27.23 -22.10 24.25
N ALA A 188 27.09 -21.91 25.56
CA ALA A 188 27.97 -22.50 26.57
C ALA A 188 27.63 -23.97 26.92
N GLY A 189 26.65 -24.59 26.27
CA GLY A 189 26.31 -26.01 26.42
C GLY A 189 25.11 -26.32 27.32
N VAL A 190 24.41 -25.31 27.85
CA VAL A 190 23.19 -25.52 28.65
C VAL A 190 22.01 -25.85 27.73
N PRO A 191 21.19 -26.88 28.01
CA PRO A 191 19.97 -27.12 27.25
C PRO A 191 19.04 -25.90 27.26
N PHE A 192 18.45 -25.55 26.11
CA PHE A 192 17.59 -24.35 25.97
C PHE A 192 16.45 -24.31 26.99
N ARG A 193 15.84 -25.45 27.32
CA ARG A 193 14.77 -25.54 28.32
C ARG A 193 15.21 -25.01 29.69
N ASP A 194 16.42 -25.34 30.10
CA ASP A 194 16.96 -24.98 31.41
C ASP A 194 17.39 -23.51 31.41
N ALA A 195 18.11 -23.07 30.36
CA ALA A 195 18.46 -21.66 30.17
C ALA A 195 17.24 -20.73 30.13
N TYR A 196 16.16 -21.14 29.45
CA TYR A 196 14.89 -20.41 29.41
C TYR A 196 14.23 -20.31 30.79
N ARG A 197 14.15 -21.42 31.54
CA ARG A 197 13.54 -21.45 32.88
C ARG A 197 14.28 -20.53 33.86
N GLU A 198 15.60 -20.54 33.81
CA GLU A 198 16.42 -19.67 34.66
C GLU A 198 16.23 -18.18 34.37
N GLU A 199 16.10 -17.81 33.09
CA GLU A 199 15.89 -16.41 32.71
C GLU A 199 14.44 -15.95 32.88
N ALA A 200 13.46 -16.86 32.79
CA ALA A 200 12.05 -16.55 33.03
C ALA A 200 11.71 -16.25 34.50
N GLN A 201 12.61 -16.57 35.44
CA GLN A 201 12.44 -16.32 36.88
C GLN A 201 13.08 -15.00 37.35
N LYS A 202 13.74 -14.25 36.45
CA LYS A 202 14.41 -12.97 36.73
C LYS A 202 13.65 -11.79 36.11
#